data_AF-A2XHL6-F1
#
_entry.id   AF-A2XHL6-F1
#
_cell.length_a   1.000
_cell.length_b   1.000
_cell.length_c   1.000
_cell.angle_alpha   90.00
_cell.angle_beta   90.00
_cell.angle_gamma   90.00
#
_symmetry.space_group_name_H-M   'P 1'
#
loop_
_entity.id
_entity.type
_entity.pdbx_description
1 polymer ?
#
loop_
_entity_poly.entity_id
_entity_poly.type
_entity_poly.pdbx_seq_one_letter_code
_entity_poly.pdbx_strand_id
1 'polypeptide(L)'
;MAGAAARRRLLRPQLTGARQVRRGAREHHCHELNRKVLELAPCTVGASFQLPTKISTSEETTAARNRQGDQKVGTQIAAVFLGGPDDRESVAFACHLAKNDGAIRLTVIRLVLLASSRTTASPTLHA
;
A
#
# COMPACT_ATOMS: atom_id res chain seq x y z
N MET A 1 22.53 23.85 55.03
CA MET A 1 23.61 24.25 54.10
C MET A 1 23.54 23.37 52.87
N ALA A 2 22.84 23.83 51.82
CA ALA A 2 22.59 23.07 50.59
C ALA A 2 23.65 23.41 49.53
N GLY A 3 24.47 22.44 49.15
CA GLY A 3 25.45 22.57 48.06
C GLY A 3 24.88 22.04 46.75
N ALA A 4 24.69 22.92 45.78
CA ALA A 4 24.04 22.64 44.50
C ALA A 4 24.88 21.73 43.59
N ALA A 5 24.33 20.57 43.23
CA ALA A 5 24.88 19.71 42.18
C ALA A 5 24.59 20.32 40.79
N ALA A 6 25.62 20.88 40.16
CA ALA A 6 25.55 21.43 38.81
C ALA A 6 25.30 20.30 37.78
N ARG A 7 24.04 20.11 37.40
CA ARG A 7 23.65 19.22 36.28
C ARG A 7 24.03 19.90 34.96
N ARG A 8 25.16 19.51 34.37
CA ARG A 8 25.48 19.81 32.97
C ARG A 8 24.42 19.16 32.08
N ARG A 9 23.43 19.95 31.65
CA ARG A 9 22.57 19.61 30.51
C ARG A 9 23.47 19.55 29.28
N LEU A 10 23.79 18.35 28.82
CA LEU A 10 24.26 18.13 27.46
C LEU A 10 23.16 18.62 26.51
N LEU A 11 23.32 19.83 25.99
CA LEU A 11 22.59 20.32 24.83
C LEU A 11 22.95 19.39 23.67
N ARG A 12 22.05 18.44 23.37
CA ARG A 12 22.12 17.66 22.12
C ARG A 12 22.06 18.67 20.97
N PRO A 13 23.07 18.74 20.09
CA PRO A 13 22.99 19.61 18.93
C PRO A 13 21.81 19.17 18.06
N GLN A 14 21.00 20.14 17.65
CA GLN A 14 19.86 19.98 16.73
C GLN A 14 20.37 19.54 15.34
N LEU A 15 20.73 18.27 15.19
CA LEU A 15 21.08 17.61 13.92
C LEU A 15 19.84 17.25 13.08
N THR A 16 18.74 17.99 13.24
CA THR A 16 17.46 17.71 12.59
C THR A 16 17.52 17.92 11.08
N GLY A 17 18.18 19.00 10.62
CA GLY A 17 18.27 19.33 9.19
C GLY A 17 19.06 18.30 8.38
N ALA A 18 20.28 17.94 8.79
CA ALA A 18 21.09 16.97 8.05
C ALA A 18 20.49 15.56 8.05
N ARG A 19 19.81 15.16 9.15
CA ARG A 19 19.08 13.88 9.21
C ARG A 19 17.86 13.89 8.29
N GLN A 20 17.13 15.00 8.22
CA GLN A 20 15.95 15.14 7.36
C GLN A 20 16.33 15.17 5.87
N VAL A 21 17.40 15.88 5.49
CA VAL A 21 17.93 15.88 4.12
C VAL A 21 18.43 14.49 3.72
N ARG A 22 19.19 13.81 4.58
CA ARG A 22 19.64 12.43 4.33
C ARG A 22 18.48 11.45 4.21
N ARG A 23 17.40 11.65 4.97
CA ARG A 23 16.18 10.85 4.88
C ARG A 23 15.45 11.10 3.56
N GLY A 24 15.24 12.36 3.17
CA GLY A 24 14.62 12.70 1.89
C GLY A 24 15.39 12.14 0.69
N ALA A 25 16.72 12.30 0.66
CA ALA A 25 17.55 11.74 -0.41
C ALA A 25 17.47 10.20 -0.49
N ARG A 26 17.38 9.52 0.65
CA ARG A 26 17.18 8.06 0.73
C ARG A 26 15.79 7.65 0.23
N GLU A 27 14.75 8.40 0.58
CA GLU A 27 13.38 8.15 0.12
C GLU A 27 13.27 8.26 -1.41
N HIS A 28 13.89 9.29 -2.02
CA HIS A 28 13.95 9.43 -3.48
C HIS A 28 14.72 8.28 -4.16
N HIS A 29 15.87 7.87 -3.59
CA HIS A 29 16.64 6.77 -4.15
C HIS A 29 15.90 5.43 -4.06
N CYS A 30 15.28 5.13 -2.92
CA CYS A 30 14.47 3.92 -2.75
C CYS A 30 13.24 3.92 -3.68
N HIS A 31 12.61 5.08 -3.91
CA HIS A 31 11.49 5.19 -4.84
C HIS A 31 11.92 4.83 -6.27
N GLU A 32 13.04 5.36 -6.73
CA GLU A 32 13.59 5.06 -8.06
C GLU A 32 13.95 3.59 -8.21
N LEU A 33 14.55 2.98 -7.18
CA LEU A 33 14.85 1.54 -7.18
C LEU A 33 13.56 0.71 -7.24
N ASN A 34 12.56 1.02 -6.41
CA ASN A 34 11.28 0.31 -6.41
C ASN A 34 10.59 0.40 -7.77
N ARG A 35 10.63 1.59 -8.39
CA ARG A 35 10.07 1.79 -9.73
C ARG A 35 10.76 0.87 -10.76
N LYS A 36 12.09 0.84 -10.78
CA LYS A 36 12.85 -0.03 -11.69
C LYS A 36 12.56 -1.52 -11.45
N VAL A 37 12.44 -1.93 -10.19
CA VAL A 37 12.08 -3.32 -9.86
C VAL A 37 10.67 -3.65 -10.37
N LEU A 38 9.70 -2.76 -10.16
CA LEU A 38 8.33 -2.97 -10.64
C LEU A 38 8.22 -2.96 -12.17
N GLU A 39 9.06 -2.17 -12.86
CA GLU A 39 9.05 -2.06 -14.33
C GLU A 39 9.83 -3.18 -15.04
N LEU A 40 10.91 -3.69 -14.44
CA LEU A 40 11.89 -4.55 -15.13
C LEU A 40 11.97 -5.99 -14.61
N ALA A 41 11.33 -6.31 -13.49
CA ALA A 41 11.38 -7.67 -12.97
C ALA A 41 10.70 -8.65 -13.94
N PRO A 42 11.34 -9.79 -14.27
CA PRO A 42 10.75 -10.82 -15.14
C PRO A 42 9.74 -11.70 -14.40
N CYS A 43 9.28 -11.27 -13.21
CA CYS A 43 8.45 -12.05 -12.31
C CYS A 43 7.55 -11.13 -11.46
N THR A 44 6.56 -11.73 -10.78
CA THR A 44 5.66 -11.01 -9.87
C THR A 44 6.42 -10.39 -8.71
N VAL A 45 6.22 -9.09 -8.48
CA VAL A 45 6.86 -8.33 -7.40
C VAL A 45 5.86 -8.10 -6.26
N GLY A 46 6.25 -8.49 -5.04
CA GLY A 46 5.53 -8.13 -3.81
C GLY A 46 6.16 -6.90 -3.17
N ALA A 47 5.36 -5.89 -2.86
CA ALA A 47 5.80 -4.71 -2.10
C ALA A 47 5.02 -4.62 -0.78
N SER A 48 5.74 -4.41 0.32
CA SER A 48 5.15 -4.19 1.64
C SER A 48 5.29 -2.73 2.05
N PHE A 49 4.22 -2.18 2.64
CA PHE A 49 4.18 -0.80 3.08
C PHE A 49 3.87 -0.76 4.57
N GLN A 50 4.72 -0.08 5.33
CA GLN A 50 4.42 0.24 6.71
C GLN A 50 3.68 1.57 6.75
N LEU A 51 2.36 1.51 6.87
CA LEU A 51 1.57 2.73 7.10
C LEU A 51 1.89 3.26 8.51
N PRO A 52 2.16 4.58 8.67
CA PRO A 52 2.20 5.18 9.99
C PRO A 52 0.81 5.06 10.60
N THR A 53 0.76 4.62 11.87
CA THR A 53 -0.42 4.24 12.67
C THR A 53 -1.43 5.38 12.96
N LYS A 54 -1.53 6.40 12.11
CA LYS A 54 -2.42 7.57 12.28
C LYS A 54 -3.48 7.72 11.20
N ILE A 55 -3.53 6.83 10.20
CA ILE A 55 -4.58 6.81 9.18
C ILE A 55 -5.69 5.82 9.60
N SER A 56 -6.15 5.93 10.85
CA SER A 56 -7.31 5.22 11.36
C SER A 56 -8.42 6.24 11.62
N THR A 57 -8.98 6.77 10.54
CA THR A 57 -10.29 7.42 10.55
C THR A 57 -11.20 6.66 9.61
N SER A 58 -11.67 5.52 10.10
CA SER A 58 -13.06 5.07 10.03
C SER A 58 -13.13 3.70 10.69
N GLU A 59 -13.61 3.67 11.93
CA GLU A 59 -14.15 2.49 12.64
C GLU A 59 -13.40 1.16 12.47
N GLU A 60 -12.19 1.06 13.04
CA GLU A 60 -11.78 -0.21 13.65
C GLU A 60 -11.39 0.07 15.09
N THR A 61 -12.33 -0.29 15.94
CA THR A 61 -12.35 -0.13 17.38
C THR A 61 -11.02 -0.51 18.00
N THR A 62 -10.59 0.33 18.92
CA THR A 62 -9.62 0.04 19.99
C THR A 62 -9.94 -1.29 20.69
N ALA A 63 -9.52 -2.43 20.13
CA ALA A 63 -9.75 -3.74 20.74
C ALA A 63 -8.85 -4.86 20.15
N ALA A 64 -7.52 -4.72 20.15
CA ALA A 64 -6.67 -5.90 19.90
C ALA A 64 -5.27 -5.86 20.54
N ARG A 65 -5.02 -4.96 21.51
CA ARG A 65 -4.01 -5.27 22.53
C ARG A 65 -4.69 -6.14 23.57
N ASN A 66 -4.39 -7.43 23.52
CA ASN A 66 -4.63 -8.42 24.58
C ASN A 66 -6.04 -9.03 24.66
N ARG A 67 -6.32 -10.04 23.82
CA ARG A 67 -7.14 -11.19 24.23
C ARG A 67 -6.58 -12.48 23.64
N GLN A 68 -5.84 -13.18 24.51
CA GLN A 68 -5.84 -14.62 24.64
C GLN A 68 -7.19 -15.23 24.19
N GLY A 69 -7.19 -15.92 23.06
CA GLY A 69 -8.37 -16.53 22.46
C GLY A 69 -8.12 -16.73 20.98
N ASP A 70 -8.21 -17.98 20.54
CA ASP A 70 -7.86 -18.53 19.23
C ASP A 70 -8.74 -18.01 18.07
N GLN A 71 -8.90 -16.69 17.96
CA GLN A 71 -9.58 -16.05 16.86
C GLN A 71 -8.53 -15.80 15.78
N LYS A 72 -8.39 -16.76 14.86
CA LYS A 72 -7.61 -16.62 13.63
C LYS A 72 -8.21 -15.45 12.84
N VAL A 73 -7.72 -14.23 13.07
CA VAL A 73 -8.13 -13.04 12.31
C VAL A 73 -7.77 -13.30 10.87
N GLY A 74 -8.79 -13.52 10.03
CA GLY A 74 -8.60 -13.84 8.62
C GLY A 74 -7.88 -12.73 7.87
N THR A 75 -6.99 -13.10 6.96
CA THR A 75 -6.29 -12.13 6.10
C THR A 75 -7.21 -11.70 4.96
N GLN A 76 -7.37 -10.40 4.77
CA GLN A 76 -8.16 -9.87 3.65
C GLN A 76 -7.23 -9.50 2.50
N ILE A 77 -7.56 -9.98 1.29
CA ILE A 77 -6.81 -9.69 0.06
C ILE A 77 -7.77 -9.07 -0.94
N ALA A 78 -7.33 -8.00 -1.60
CA ALA A 78 -8.04 -7.38 -2.72
C ALA A 78 -7.21 -7.51 -4.00
N ALA A 79 -7.83 -8.03 -5.07
CA ALA A 79 -7.25 -8.04 -6.42
C ALA A 79 -7.98 -7.00 -7.28
N VAL A 80 -7.25 -6.04 -7.83
CA VAL A 80 -7.79 -5.02 -8.74
C VAL A 80 -7.54 -5.45 -10.17
N PHE A 81 -8.61 -5.53 -10.96
CA PHE A 81 -8.58 -5.99 -12.34
C PHE A 81 -8.96 -4.84 -13.28
N LEU A 82 -7.99 -4.37 -14.07
CA LEU A 82 -8.18 -3.31 -15.08
C LEU A 82 -8.51 -3.89 -16.47
N GLY A 83 -8.21 -5.15 -16.71
CA GLY A 83 -8.50 -5.86 -17.96
C GLY A 83 -7.28 -6.35 -18.74
N GLY A 84 -6.06 -6.12 -18.23
CA GLY A 84 -4.81 -6.53 -18.89
C GLY A 84 -4.53 -8.04 -18.79
N PRO A 85 -3.57 -8.56 -19.58
CA PRO A 85 -3.06 -9.93 -19.45
C PRO A 85 -2.54 -10.23 -18.04
N ASP A 86 -1.73 -9.32 -17.49
CA ASP A 86 -1.11 -9.46 -16.16
C ASP A 86 -2.16 -9.46 -15.04
N ASP A 87 -3.26 -8.73 -15.21
CA ASP A 87 -4.35 -8.69 -14.24
C ASP A 87 -5.02 -10.06 -14.09
N ARG A 88 -5.07 -10.86 -15.17
CA ARG A 88 -5.64 -12.22 -15.13
C ARG A 88 -4.76 -13.13 -14.29
N GLU A 89 -3.44 -13.05 -14.46
CA GLU A 89 -2.47 -13.80 -13.65
C GLU A 89 -2.55 -13.40 -12.18
N SER A 90 -2.68 -12.09 -11.90
CA SER A 90 -2.85 -11.57 -10.55
C SER A 90 -4.10 -12.12 -9.86
N VAL A 91 -5.25 -12.11 -10.55
CA VAL A 91 -6.50 -12.68 -10.02
C VAL A 91 -6.38 -14.19 -9.83
N ALA A 92 -5.76 -14.91 -10.76
CA ALA A 92 -5.55 -16.35 -10.63
C ALA A 92 -4.67 -16.69 -9.41
N PHE A 93 -3.60 -15.93 -9.19
CA PHE A 93 -2.72 -16.07 -8.05
C PHE A 93 -3.46 -15.77 -6.73
N ALA A 94 -4.23 -14.68 -6.66
CA ALA A 94 -5.02 -14.34 -5.48
C ALA A 94 -6.08 -15.41 -5.17
N CYS A 95 -6.74 -15.95 -6.20
CA CYS A 95 -7.66 -17.08 -6.07
C CYS A 95 -6.97 -18.34 -5.55
N HIS A 96 -5.74 -18.62 -6.00
CA HIS A 96 -4.96 -19.74 -5.50
C HIS A 96 -4.63 -19.59 -4.01
N LEU A 97 -4.22 -18.40 -3.57
CA LEU A 97 -3.98 -18.11 -2.16
C LEU A 97 -5.23 -18.34 -1.30
N ALA A 98 -6.38 -17.82 -1.74
CA ALA A 98 -7.64 -17.95 -1.02
C ALA A 98 -8.14 -19.40 -0.90
N LYS A 99 -7.81 -20.25 -1.87
CA LYS A 99 -8.17 -21.69 -1.83
C LYS A 99 -7.33 -22.49 -0.84
N ASN A 100 -6.06 -22.12 -0.68
CA ASN A 100 -5.10 -22.90 0.11
C ASN A 100 -5.10 -22.52 1.60
N ASP A 101 -5.58 -21.33 1.98
CA ASP A 101 -5.75 -20.92 3.37
C ASP A 101 -7.20 -20.48 3.62
N GLY A 102 -7.94 -21.29 4.38
CA GLY A 102 -9.34 -21.03 4.73
C GLY A 102 -9.58 -19.77 5.57
N ALA A 103 -8.51 -19.08 6.02
CA ALA A 103 -8.61 -17.79 6.68
C ALA A 103 -8.42 -16.59 5.72
N ILE A 104 -8.16 -16.82 4.44
CA ILE A 104 -8.01 -15.75 3.45
C ILE A 104 -9.37 -15.42 2.84
N ARG A 105 -9.79 -14.16 2.94
CA ARG A 105 -10.98 -13.64 2.25
C ARG A 105 -10.54 -12.78 1.06
N LEU A 106 -10.88 -13.22 -0.15
CA LEU A 106 -10.55 -12.54 -1.39
C LEU A 106 -11.71 -11.66 -1.88
N THR A 107 -11.39 -10.42 -2.24
CA THR A 107 -12.27 -9.50 -2.97
C THR A 107 -11.66 -9.20 -4.33
N VAL A 108 -12.43 -9.33 -5.41
CA VAL A 108 -11.99 -8.93 -6.77
C VAL A 108 -12.75 -7.69 -7.20
N ILE A 109 -12.02 -6.63 -7.56
CA ILE A 109 -12.58 -5.34 -7.99
C ILE A 109 -12.26 -5.16 -9.46
N ARG A 110 -13.29 -5.19 -10.32
CA ARG A 110 -13.13 -4.90 -11.75
C ARG A 110 -13.47 -3.44 -12.04
N LEU A 111 -12.50 -2.70 -12.56
CA LEU A 111 -12.71 -1.33 -13.01
C LEU A 111 -13.02 -1.35 -14.52
N VAL A 112 -14.08 -0.65 -14.92
CA VAL A 112 -14.52 -0.58 -16.33
C VAL A 112 -14.59 0.89 -16.72
N LEU A 113 -13.94 1.24 -17.83
CA LEU A 113 -14.05 2.58 -18.40
C LEU A 113 -15.44 2.76 -19.00
N LEU A 114 -16.12 3.83 -18.60
CA LEU A 114 -17.37 4.23 -19.23
C LEU A 114 -17.05 4.86 -20.59
N ALA A 115 -17.37 4.15 -21.68
CA ALA A 115 -17.27 4.72 -23.02
C ALA A 115 -18.38 5.75 -23.23
N SER A 116 -18.02 7.03 -23.38
CA SER A 116 -18.96 8.04 -23.87
C SER A 116 -19.23 7.75 -25.35
N SER A 117 -20.42 7.25 -25.67
CA SER A 117 -20.88 7.12 -27.05
C SER A 117 -21.02 8.51 -27.67
N ARG A 118 -19.99 8.95 -28.42
CA ARG A 118 -20.23 9.97 -29.45
C ARG A 118 -20.98 9.29 -30.57
N THR A 119 -22.31 9.43 -30.53
CA THR A 119 -23.21 9.20 -31.65
C THR A 119 -22.71 10.05 -32.82
N THR A 120 -21.85 9.47 -33.65
CA THR A 120 -21.56 10.04 -34.96
C THR A 120 -22.74 9.64 -35.84
N ALA A 121 -23.68 10.57 -35.99
CA ALA A 121 -24.71 10.45 -37.01
C ALA A 121 -24.00 10.26 -38.36
N SER A 122 -24.21 9.10 -38.96
CA SER A 122 -23.73 8.77 -40.29
C SER A 122 -24.38 9.75 -41.28
N PRO A 123 -23.62 10.44 -42.16
CA PRO A 123 -24.24 11.23 -43.21
C PRO A 123 -24.83 10.25 -44.24
N THR A 124 -26.14 10.30 -44.40
CA THR A 124 -26.88 9.65 -45.48
C THR A 124 -26.35 10.15 -46.82
N LEU A 125 -25.65 9.28 -47.56
CA LEU A 125 -25.38 9.46 -48.99
C LEU A 125 -26.68 9.20 -49.74
N HIS A 126 -27.24 10.28 -50.31
CA HIS A 126 -28.36 10.22 -51.24
C HIS A 126 -27.93 9.60 -52.59
N ALA A 127 -28.90 8.93 -53.20
CA ALA A 127 -28.88 8.20 -54.46
C ALA A 127 -28.26 8.91 -55.66
#